data_AF-A0AAD0YUT7-F1
#
_entry.id   AF-A0AAD0YUT7-F1
#
_cell.length_a   1.000
_cell.length_b   1.000
_cell.length_c   1.000
_cell.angle_alpha   90.00
_cell.angle_beta   90.00
_cell.angle_gamma   90.00
#
_symmetry.space_group_name_H-M   'P 1'
#
loop_
_entity.id
_entity.type
_entity.pdbx_description
1 polymer ?
#
loop_
_entity_poly.entity_id
_entity_poly.type
_entity_poly.pdbx_seq_one_letter_code
_entity_poly.pdbx_strand_id
1 'polypeptide(L)'
;MKTFDFNQTGGFKLVTEVLAGLQEAYSIFNGVARMAGDKAILSGCNELGTNINDGVVVISGETLEFKGGVKQPTVIIKEEIKDAQYENGTLKPFETYRYATFGYSSNAYNWIDFKRVTPLNSIEERLLKLEKASAPIIEGGARVLWLKPANTIPAGWVEDTDFKGRSPVGLDLLDDDFNEVGKPGGSKTHSLSIGELPKHRFKIFGGSGVNTSKITDNTDGTAAAFGDSPSSNEDWNYEITSANGDAYAGNTNPLGGNQAHNNMSPYRIVIYIKYIG
;
A
#
# COMPACT_ATOMS: atom_id res chain seq x y z
N MET A 1 21.01 -38.66 -20.53
CA MET A 1 22.47 -38.67 -20.33
C MET A 1 23.02 -39.90 -21.04
N LYS A 2 24.07 -39.77 -21.87
CA LYS A 2 24.71 -40.93 -22.49
C LYS A 2 25.62 -41.59 -21.45
N THR A 3 25.56 -42.90 -21.33
CA THR A 3 26.44 -43.68 -20.46
C THR A 3 27.38 -44.49 -21.33
N PHE A 4 28.68 -44.41 -21.05
CA PHE A 4 29.71 -45.12 -21.80
C PHE A 4 30.38 -46.14 -20.88
N ASP A 5 30.41 -47.39 -21.30
CA ASP A 5 31.08 -48.45 -20.56
C ASP A 5 32.42 -48.77 -21.23
N PHE A 6 33.49 -48.24 -20.65
CA PHE A 6 34.85 -48.40 -21.16
C PHE A 6 35.58 -49.62 -20.57
N ASN A 7 35.05 -50.21 -19.49
CA ASN A 7 35.71 -51.29 -18.74
C ASN A 7 35.12 -52.66 -19.08
N GLN A 8 35.10 -52.98 -20.36
CA GLN A 8 34.62 -54.26 -20.88
C GLN A 8 35.76 -55.24 -21.15
N THR A 9 35.51 -56.52 -20.92
CA THR A 9 36.46 -57.61 -21.22
C THR A 9 36.71 -57.65 -22.73
N GLY A 10 37.98 -57.69 -23.16
CA GLY A 10 38.37 -57.62 -24.58
C GLY A 10 38.96 -56.28 -25.02
N GLY A 11 38.86 -55.23 -24.18
CA GLY A 11 39.45 -53.91 -24.43
C GLY A 11 38.68 -53.10 -25.47
N PHE A 12 38.39 -51.84 -25.15
CA PHE A 12 37.72 -50.90 -26.06
C PHE A 12 38.70 -49.85 -26.56
N LYS A 13 38.80 -49.66 -27.88
CA LYS A 13 39.73 -48.69 -28.47
C LYS A 13 39.21 -47.26 -28.27
N LEU A 14 39.98 -46.41 -27.60
CA LEU A 14 39.73 -44.97 -27.51
C LEU A 14 40.10 -44.31 -28.83
N VAL A 15 39.13 -44.23 -29.74
CA VAL A 15 39.25 -43.51 -31.01
C VAL A 15 38.54 -42.16 -30.94
N THR A 16 38.85 -41.28 -31.90
CA THR A 16 38.30 -39.90 -31.96
C THR A 16 36.78 -39.86 -31.94
N GLU A 17 36.10 -40.83 -32.57
CA GLU A 17 34.64 -40.95 -32.57
C GLU A 17 34.06 -41.15 -31.16
N VAL A 18 34.74 -41.92 -30.32
CA VAL A 18 34.33 -42.18 -28.93
C VAL A 18 34.44 -40.92 -28.09
N LEU A 19 35.52 -40.16 -28.27
CA LEU A 19 35.74 -38.88 -27.59
C LEU A 19 34.77 -37.79 -28.07
N ALA A 20 34.41 -37.80 -29.36
CA ALA A 20 33.36 -36.94 -29.90
C ALA A 20 31.99 -37.26 -29.27
N GLY A 21 31.68 -38.56 -29.09
CA GLY A 21 30.48 -39.00 -28.37
C GLY A 21 30.43 -38.50 -26.92
N LEU A 22 31.58 -38.45 -26.22
CA LEU A 22 31.68 -37.86 -24.89
C LEU A 22 31.41 -36.36 -24.92
N GLN A 23 32.02 -35.60 -25.84
CA GLN A 23 31.80 -34.17 -25.98
C GLN A 23 30.31 -33.83 -26.24
N GLU A 24 29.65 -34.60 -27.11
CA GLU A 24 28.21 -34.45 -27.36
C GLU A 24 27.38 -34.75 -26.11
N ALA A 25 27.79 -35.72 -25.29
CA ALA A 25 27.09 -36.05 -24.05
C ALA A 25 27.09 -34.89 -23.04
N TYR A 26 28.16 -34.09 -22.98
CA TYR A 26 28.23 -32.89 -22.12
C TYR A 26 27.40 -31.72 -22.64
N SER A 27 27.04 -31.69 -23.93
CA SER A 27 26.23 -30.60 -24.51
C SER A 27 24.84 -30.44 -23.87
N ILE A 28 24.30 -31.50 -23.25
CA ILE A 28 23.01 -31.46 -22.55
C ILE A 28 22.99 -30.43 -21.41
N PHE A 29 24.14 -30.17 -20.76
CA PHE A 29 24.24 -29.20 -19.68
C PHE A 29 24.04 -27.76 -20.18
N ASN A 30 24.46 -27.46 -21.42
CA ASN A 30 24.12 -26.19 -22.06
C ASN A 30 22.61 -26.05 -22.29
N GLY A 31 21.92 -27.16 -22.59
CA GLY A 31 20.46 -27.18 -22.69
C GLY A 31 19.76 -26.79 -21.38
N VAL A 32 20.22 -27.33 -20.25
CA VAL A 32 19.68 -27.01 -18.91
C VAL A 32 19.99 -25.55 -18.53
N ALA A 33 21.20 -25.08 -18.81
CA ALA A 33 21.62 -23.71 -18.51
C ALA A 33 20.76 -22.64 -19.23
N ARG A 34 20.18 -22.96 -20.39
CA ARG A 34 19.26 -22.04 -21.11
C ARG A 34 18.02 -21.67 -20.31
N MET A 35 17.59 -22.47 -19.33
CA MET A 35 16.46 -22.13 -18.45
C MET A 35 16.73 -20.87 -17.61
N ALA A 36 18.00 -20.53 -17.39
CA ALA A 36 18.39 -19.31 -16.70
C ALA A 36 18.08 -18.02 -17.49
N GLY A 37 17.88 -18.15 -18.81
CA GLY A 37 17.75 -17.02 -19.73
C GLY A 37 19.08 -16.55 -20.30
N ASP A 38 19.01 -15.68 -21.32
CA ASP A 38 20.19 -15.05 -21.91
C ASP A 38 20.80 -14.01 -20.95
N LYS A 39 22.12 -13.86 -20.99
CA LYS A 39 22.91 -12.98 -20.10
C LYS A 39 22.69 -13.31 -18.61
N ALA A 40 22.49 -14.58 -18.28
CA ALA A 40 22.31 -15.00 -16.90
C ALA A 40 23.65 -15.26 -16.21
N ILE A 41 23.79 -14.86 -14.94
CA ILE A 41 24.91 -15.24 -14.07
C ILE A 41 24.46 -16.45 -13.25
N LEU A 42 25.08 -17.60 -13.49
CA LEU A 42 24.76 -18.87 -12.82
C LEU A 42 25.49 -18.99 -11.48
N SER A 43 26.76 -18.61 -11.43
CA SER A 43 27.61 -18.71 -10.24
C SER A 43 28.76 -17.71 -10.30
N GLY A 44 29.37 -17.42 -9.13
CA GLY A 44 30.48 -16.46 -9.04
C GLY A 44 30.07 -15.05 -9.47
N CYS A 45 30.96 -14.31 -10.12
CA CYS A 45 30.74 -12.92 -10.56
C CYS A 45 30.28 -11.98 -9.43
N ASN A 46 30.81 -12.17 -8.23
CA ASN A 46 30.56 -11.35 -7.06
C ASN A 46 31.48 -10.12 -7.07
N GLU A 47 30.94 -8.98 -6.66
CA GLU A 47 31.72 -7.74 -6.56
C GLU A 47 32.61 -7.79 -5.31
N LEU A 48 33.93 -7.72 -5.53
CA LEU A 48 34.98 -7.64 -4.51
C LEU A 48 35.67 -6.28 -4.64
N GLY A 49 35.00 -5.23 -4.17
CA GLY A 49 35.46 -3.85 -4.33
C GLY A 49 35.35 -3.39 -5.78
N THR A 50 36.47 -3.11 -6.44
CA THR A 50 36.53 -2.71 -7.85
C THR A 50 36.61 -3.89 -8.82
N ASN A 51 36.82 -5.10 -8.30
CA ASN A 51 36.94 -6.32 -9.09
C ASN A 51 35.67 -7.17 -9.02
N ILE A 52 35.44 -7.96 -10.05
CA ILE A 52 34.49 -9.06 -10.06
C ILE A 52 35.30 -10.36 -10.06
N ASN A 53 34.95 -11.32 -9.21
CA ASN A 53 35.62 -12.63 -9.24
C ASN A 53 35.14 -13.50 -10.42
N ASP A 54 35.86 -14.61 -10.65
CA ASP A 54 35.47 -15.58 -11.68
C ASP A 54 34.09 -16.18 -11.41
N GLY A 55 33.46 -16.68 -12.45
CA GLY A 55 32.13 -17.28 -12.36
C GLY A 55 31.71 -17.98 -13.64
N VAL A 56 30.39 -18.17 -13.80
CA VAL A 56 29.81 -18.82 -14.97
C VAL A 56 28.61 -18.01 -15.45
N VAL A 57 28.58 -17.72 -16.75
CA VAL A 57 27.53 -16.95 -17.40
C VAL A 57 26.93 -17.68 -18.59
N VAL A 58 25.70 -17.33 -18.95
CA VAL A 58 25.05 -17.79 -20.17
C VAL A 58 24.96 -16.63 -21.14
N ILE A 59 25.48 -16.80 -22.36
CA ILE A 59 25.42 -15.80 -23.43
C ILE A 59 24.96 -16.49 -24.71
N SER A 60 23.90 -16.00 -25.34
CA SER A 60 23.31 -16.57 -26.56
C SER A 60 23.01 -18.07 -26.45
N GLY A 61 22.65 -18.55 -25.25
CA GLY A 61 22.33 -19.95 -24.98
C GLY A 61 23.54 -20.89 -24.87
N GLU A 62 24.75 -20.35 -24.76
CA GLU A 62 26.00 -21.04 -24.46
C GLU A 62 26.45 -20.74 -23.03
N THR A 63 26.89 -21.76 -22.30
CA THR A 63 27.46 -21.60 -20.95
C THR A 63 28.95 -21.35 -21.07
N LEU A 64 29.42 -20.21 -20.56
CA LEU A 64 30.82 -19.80 -20.62
C LEU A 64 31.36 -19.53 -19.22
N GLU A 65 32.60 -19.92 -19.00
CA GLU A 65 33.35 -19.45 -17.84
C GLU A 65 33.53 -17.94 -17.96
N PHE A 66 33.29 -17.22 -16.86
CA PHE A 66 33.56 -15.81 -16.76
C PHE A 66 34.88 -15.62 -16.01
N LYS A 67 35.91 -15.13 -16.70
CA LYS A 67 37.16 -14.68 -16.11
C LYS A 67 36.99 -13.25 -15.62
N GLY A 68 36.96 -13.11 -14.31
CA GLY A 68 36.81 -11.85 -13.60
C GLY A 68 38.01 -10.92 -13.74
N GLY A 69 37.93 -9.79 -13.07
CA GLY A 69 38.90 -8.71 -13.16
C GLY A 69 38.29 -7.38 -12.78
N VAL A 70 38.94 -6.28 -13.15
CA VAL A 70 38.44 -4.93 -12.89
C VAL A 70 37.10 -4.75 -13.60
N LYS A 71 36.07 -4.30 -12.85
CA LYS A 71 34.72 -4.11 -13.39
C LYS A 71 34.72 -3.13 -14.56
N GLN A 72 34.20 -3.56 -15.70
CA GLN A 72 34.04 -2.76 -16.91
C GLN A 72 32.56 -2.73 -17.34
N PRO A 73 32.14 -1.76 -18.17
CA PRO A 73 30.76 -1.68 -18.63
C PRO A 73 30.38 -2.82 -19.59
N THR A 74 31.35 -3.48 -20.22
CA THR A 74 31.13 -4.44 -21.30
C THR A 74 31.91 -5.74 -21.12
N VAL A 75 31.29 -6.84 -21.53
CA VAL A 75 31.84 -8.20 -21.55
C VAL A 75 31.99 -8.66 -22.98
N ILE A 76 33.09 -9.34 -23.27
CA ILE A 76 33.39 -9.94 -24.56
C ILE A 76 33.63 -11.44 -24.40
N ILE A 77 33.40 -12.19 -25.46
CA ILE A 77 33.80 -13.59 -25.54
C ILE A 77 35.18 -13.62 -26.20
N LYS A 78 36.16 -14.21 -25.51
CA LYS A 78 37.48 -14.51 -26.06
C LYS A 78 37.56 -15.98 -26.45
N GLU A 79 38.32 -16.25 -27.49
CA GLU A 79 38.61 -17.60 -27.98
C GLU A 79 40.13 -17.76 -28.04
N GLU A 80 40.64 -18.78 -27.35
CA GLU A 80 42.05 -19.15 -27.35
C GLU A 80 42.19 -20.55 -27.94
N ILE A 81 43.09 -20.68 -28.93
CA ILE A 81 43.39 -21.97 -29.56
C ILE A 81 44.75 -22.43 -29.04
N LYS A 82 44.79 -23.64 -28.50
CA LYS A 82 46.02 -24.29 -28.06
C LYS A 82 46.39 -25.39 -29.04
N ASP A 83 47.60 -25.30 -29.57
CA ASP A 83 48.16 -26.29 -30.47
C ASP A 83 48.78 -27.46 -29.69
N ALA A 84 48.60 -28.67 -30.21
CA ALA A 84 49.29 -29.86 -29.74
C ALA A 84 50.17 -30.44 -30.84
N GLN A 85 51.32 -31.00 -30.46
CA GLN A 85 52.18 -31.73 -31.38
C GLN A 85 51.67 -33.15 -31.56
N TYR A 86 51.42 -33.54 -32.80
CA TYR A 86 50.99 -34.89 -33.16
C TYR A 86 52.20 -35.80 -33.37
N GLU A 87 52.00 -37.12 -33.33
CA GLU A 87 53.06 -38.16 -33.45
C GLU A 87 53.96 -38.01 -34.68
N ASN A 88 53.48 -37.33 -35.73
CA ASN A 88 54.24 -37.02 -36.94
C ASN A 88 55.09 -35.73 -36.83
N GLY A 89 55.19 -35.14 -35.63
CA GLY A 89 55.91 -33.90 -35.35
C GLY A 89 55.18 -32.60 -35.72
N THR A 90 54.00 -32.66 -36.35
CA THR A 90 53.24 -31.46 -36.76
C THR A 90 52.42 -30.87 -35.62
N LEU A 91 52.48 -29.55 -35.45
CA LEU A 91 51.59 -28.80 -34.56
C LEU A 91 50.24 -28.59 -35.25
N LYS A 92 49.15 -28.92 -34.56
CA LYS A 92 47.79 -28.63 -35.02
C LYS A 92 46.94 -28.13 -33.85
N PRO A 93 45.90 -27.32 -34.13
CA PRO A 93 44.90 -26.95 -33.13
C PRO A 93 44.32 -28.19 -32.46
N PHE A 94 44.27 -28.19 -31.13
CA PHE A 94 43.74 -29.30 -30.34
C PHE A 94 42.61 -28.86 -29.41
N GLU A 95 42.77 -27.72 -28.74
CA GLU A 95 41.81 -27.23 -27.76
C GLU A 95 41.41 -25.80 -28.13
N THR A 96 40.10 -25.57 -28.27
CA THR A 96 39.51 -24.24 -28.40
C THR A 96 38.84 -23.90 -27.08
N TYR A 97 39.36 -22.90 -26.39
CA TYR A 97 38.83 -22.43 -25.11
C TYR A 97 38.13 -21.09 -25.30
N ARG A 98 36.81 -21.10 -25.14
CA ARG A 98 35.97 -19.89 -25.20
C ARG A 98 35.53 -19.51 -23.80
N TYR A 99 35.74 -18.25 -23.43
CA TYR A 99 35.37 -17.72 -22.12
C TYR A 99 34.93 -16.26 -22.24
N ALA A 100 34.09 -15.83 -21.31
CA ALA A 100 33.66 -14.45 -21.18
C ALA A 100 34.60 -13.69 -20.26
N THR A 101 34.94 -12.45 -20.59
CA THR A 101 35.71 -11.56 -19.70
C THR A 101 35.41 -10.10 -20.00
N PHE A 102 35.81 -9.20 -19.12
CA PHE A 102 35.69 -7.77 -19.36
C PHE A 102 36.57 -7.32 -20.53
N GLY A 103 36.01 -6.49 -21.40
CA GLY A 103 36.74 -5.93 -22.53
C GLY A 103 35.85 -5.12 -23.46
N TYR A 104 36.48 -4.50 -24.46
CA TYR A 104 35.81 -3.68 -25.46
C TYR A 104 35.94 -4.34 -26.84
N SER A 105 34.82 -4.47 -27.54
CA SER A 105 34.73 -5.00 -28.91
C SER A 105 33.44 -4.50 -29.56
N SER A 106 33.34 -4.57 -30.89
CA SER A 106 32.10 -4.30 -31.61
C SER A 106 30.96 -5.25 -31.25
N ASN A 107 31.30 -6.48 -30.85
CA ASN A 107 30.34 -7.51 -30.45
C ASN A 107 30.27 -7.69 -28.92
N ALA A 108 30.52 -6.61 -28.17
CA ALA A 108 30.48 -6.67 -26.72
C ALA A 108 29.06 -6.64 -26.15
N TYR A 109 28.87 -7.26 -25.00
CA TYR A 109 27.62 -7.33 -24.26
C TYR A 109 27.68 -6.39 -23.05
N ASN A 110 26.63 -5.60 -22.82
CA ASN A 110 26.60 -4.71 -21.66
C ASN A 110 26.51 -5.51 -20.36
N TRP A 111 27.41 -5.24 -19.40
CA TRP A 111 27.42 -5.91 -18.11
C TRP A 111 26.13 -5.69 -17.32
N ILE A 112 25.49 -4.52 -17.46
CA ILE A 112 24.23 -4.20 -16.77
C ILE A 112 23.06 -5.10 -17.17
N ASP A 113 23.12 -5.68 -18.37
CA ASP A 113 22.11 -6.61 -18.85
C ASP A 113 22.23 -7.96 -18.14
N PHE A 114 23.40 -8.28 -17.58
CA PHE A 114 23.59 -9.55 -16.90
C PHE A 114 22.84 -9.59 -15.58
N LYS A 115 21.99 -10.62 -15.40
CA LYS A 115 21.19 -10.80 -14.18
C LYS A 115 21.55 -12.10 -13.51
N ARG A 116 21.70 -12.05 -12.19
CA ARG A 116 21.93 -13.24 -11.38
C ARG A 116 20.65 -14.06 -11.28
N VAL A 117 20.78 -15.36 -11.55
CA VAL A 117 19.69 -16.30 -11.33
C VAL A 117 19.39 -16.38 -9.85
N THR A 118 18.13 -16.16 -9.49
CA THR A 118 17.68 -16.32 -8.11
C THR A 118 17.66 -17.82 -7.78
N PRO A 119 18.33 -18.28 -6.70
CA PRO A 119 18.28 -19.68 -6.30
C PRO A 119 16.83 -20.15 -6.12
N LEU A 120 16.49 -21.32 -6.67
CA LEU A 120 15.10 -21.84 -6.65
C LEU A 120 14.55 -21.98 -5.23
N ASN A 121 15.40 -22.36 -4.27
CA ASN A 121 15.04 -22.44 -2.86
C ASN A 121 14.70 -21.08 -2.23
N SER A 122 15.22 -19.96 -2.76
CA SER A 122 14.86 -18.61 -2.28
C SER A 122 13.61 -18.04 -2.95
N ILE A 123 13.14 -18.64 -4.04
CA ILE A 123 11.92 -18.19 -4.73
C ILE A 123 10.69 -18.50 -3.89
N GLU A 124 10.65 -19.67 -3.23
CA GLU A 124 9.56 -20.06 -2.34
C GLU A 124 9.38 -19.07 -1.19
N GLU A 125 10.48 -18.65 -0.54
CA GLU A 125 10.43 -17.64 0.52
C GLU A 125 9.90 -16.29 0.03
N ARG A 126 10.29 -15.86 -1.18
CA ARG A 126 9.80 -14.63 -1.79
C ARG A 126 8.32 -14.72 -2.16
N LEU A 127 7.88 -15.87 -2.65
CA LEU A 127 6.48 -16.12 -2.99
C LEU A 127 5.63 -16.11 -1.72
N LEU A 128 6.04 -16.85 -0.68
CA LEU A 128 5.36 -16.88 0.62
C LEU A 128 5.26 -15.48 1.24
N LYS A 129 6.29 -14.66 1.08
CA LYS A 129 6.26 -13.26 1.53
C LYS A 129 5.22 -12.44 0.78
N LEU A 130 5.10 -12.60 -0.53
CA LEU A 130 4.08 -11.92 -1.34
C LEU A 130 2.68 -12.42 -1.00
N GLU A 131 2.49 -13.74 -0.88
CA GLU A 131 1.22 -14.36 -0.49
C GLU A 131 0.74 -13.80 0.85
N LYS A 132 1.60 -13.80 1.88
CA LYS A 132 1.30 -13.22 3.20
C LYS A 132 0.97 -11.74 3.14
N ALA A 133 1.68 -10.96 2.31
CA ALA A 133 1.41 -9.54 2.15
C ALA A 133 0.09 -9.27 1.41
N SER A 134 -0.29 -10.12 0.47
CA SER A 134 -1.52 -10.02 -0.31
C SER A 134 -2.73 -10.66 0.37
N ALA A 135 -2.53 -11.56 1.34
CA ALA A 135 -3.61 -12.30 2.00
C ALA A 135 -4.70 -11.39 2.61
N PRO A 136 -4.39 -10.24 3.26
CA PRO A 136 -5.44 -9.33 3.73
C PRO A 136 -6.32 -8.76 2.62
N ILE A 137 -5.79 -8.64 1.39
CA ILE A 137 -6.52 -8.13 0.22
C ILE A 137 -7.35 -9.24 -0.42
N ILE A 138 -6.72 -10.41 -0.65
CA ILE A 138 -7.34 -11.53 -1.38
C ILE A 138 -8.34 -12.27 -0.49
N GLU A 139 -7.95 -12.63 0.73
CA GLU A 139 -8.75 -13.44 1.66
C GLU A 139 -9.44 -12.57 2.72
N GLY A 140 -8.73 -11.55 3.22
CA GLY A 140 -9.22 -10.66 4.28
C GLY A 140 -10.25 -9.62 3.82
N GLY A 141 -10.53 -9.55 2.52
CA GLY A 141 -11.52 -8.62 1.97
C GLY A 141 -11.18 -7.15 2.22
N ALA A 142 -9.89 -6.79 2.25
CA ALA A 142 -9.49 -5.40 2.43
C ALA A 142 -10.04 -4.51 1.31
N ARG A 143 -10.46 -3.29 1.69
CA ARG A 143 -10.99 -2.30 0.77
C ARG A 143 -9.88 -1.32 0.41
N VAL A 144 -9.75 -1.04 -0.87
CA VAL A 144 -8.75 -0.10 -1.39
C VAL A 144 -9.46 1.15 -1.90
N LEU A 145 -8.83 2.31 -1.71
CA LEU A 145 -9.34 3.58 -2.22
C LEU A 145 -9.01 3.73 -3.70
N TRP A 146 -10.03 3.98 -4.52
CA TRP A 146 -9.93 4.20 -5.94
C TRP A 146 -10.30 5.64 -6.29
N LEU A 147 -9.35 6.37 -6.89
CA LEU A 147 -9.46 7.81 -7.18
C LEU A 147 -9.72 8.11 -8.67
N LYS A 148 -10.07 7.10 -9.46
CA LYS A 148 -10.42 7.24 -10.88
C LYS A 148 -11.91 6.92 -11.11
N PRO A 149 -12.48 7.24 -12.28
CA PRO A 149 -13.87 6.89 -12.60
C PRO A 149 -14.17 5.40 -12.43
N ALA A 150 -15.39 5.06 -12.02
CA ALA A 150 -15.83 3.69 -11.73
C ALA A 150 -15.69 2.74 -12.94
N ASN A 151 -15.87 3.24 -14.16
CA ASN A 151 -15.70 2.46 -15.39
C ASN A 151 -14.24 2.10 -15.72
N THR A 152 -13.27 2.56 -14.93
CA THR A 152 -11.84 2.26 -15.09
C THR A 152 -11.30 1.31 -14.03
N ILE A 153 -12.17 0.76 -13.18
CA ILE A 153 -11.78 -0.24 -12.17
C ILE A 153 -11.16 -1.44 -12.90
N PRO A 154 -9.94 -1.90 -12.50
CA PRO A 154 -9.27 -3.01 -13.15
C PRO A 154 -10.08 -4.31 -13.09
N ALA A 155 -9.86 -5.21 -14.06
CA ALA A 155 -10.41 -6.56 -13.99
C ALA A 155 -9.97 -7.27 -12.69
N GLY A 156 -10.86 -8.12 -12.14
CA GLY A 156 -10.68 -8.76 -10.84
C GLY A 156 -11.05 -7.88 -9.64
N TRP A 157 -11.43 -6.60 -9.87
CA TRP A 157 -11.90 -5.70 -8.82
C TRP A 157 -13.33 -5.25 -9.07
N VAL A 158 -14.07 -5.03 -7.98
CA VAL A 158 -15.43 -4.47 -8.02
C VAL A 158 -15.60 -3.37 -6.99
N GLU A 159 -16.55 -2.48 -7.22
CA GLU A 159 -16.94 -1.47 -6.24
C GLU A 159 -17.52 -2.14 -4.97
N ASP A 160 -17.09 -1.67 -3.80
CA ASP A 160 -17.65 -2.10 -2.52
C ASP A 160 -18.84 -1.21 -2.13
N THR A 161 -20.04 -1.79 -2.22
CA THR A 161 -21.29 -1.13 -1.89
C THR A 161 -21.47 -0.89 -0.39
N ASP A 162 -20.82 -1.69 0.46
CA ASP A 162 -20.99 -1.62 1.91
C ASP A 162 -20.30 -0.38 2.49
N PHE A 163 -19.32 0.19 1.78
CA PHE A 163 -18.61 1.40 2.20
C PHE A 163 -19.12 2.68 1.53
N LYS A 164 -20.17 2.60 0.69
CA LYS A 164 -20.74 3.78 0.03
C LYS A 164 -21.25 4.80 1.04
N GLY A 165 -20.66 6.00 1.01
CA GLY A 165 -21.04 7.10 1.89
C GLY A 165 -20.71 6.87 3.37
N ARG A 166 -19.80 5.93 3.68
CA ARG A 166 -19.35 5.62 5.04
C ARG A 166 -17.86 5.91 5.19
N SER A 167 -17.46 6.26 6.41
CA SER A 167 -16.06 6.41 6.80
C SER A 167 -15.69 5.26 7.73
N PRO A 168 -14.60 4.51 7.48
CA PRO A 168 -14.16 3.46 8.38
C PRO A 168 -13.72 4.03 9.73
N VAL A 169 -14.09 3.32 10.80
CA VAL A 169 -13.58 3.53 12.16
C VAL A 169 -12.91 2.23 12.60
N GLY A 170 -11.83 2.33 13.37
CA GLY A 170 -11.12 1.16 13.89
C GLY A 170 -11.98 0.40 14.89
N LEU A 171 -11.91 -0.92 14.86
CA LEU A 171 -12.54 -1.78 15.86
C LEU A 171 -11.87 -1.53 17.23
N ASP A 172 -12.67 -1.24 18.25
CA ASP A 172 -12.26 -1.17 19.65
C ASP A 172 -13.20 -2.01 20.50
N LEU A 173 -12.72 -3.15 20.98
CA LEU A 173 -13.52 -4.12 21.74
C LEU A 173 -13.98 -3.58 23.12
N LEU A 174 -13.39 -2.48 23.59
CA LEU A 174 -13.73 -1.86 24.86
C LEU A 174 -14.72 -0.69 24.71
N ASP A 175 -15.05 -0.32 23.48
CA ASP A 175 -16.00 0.75 23.16
C ASP A 175 -17.30 0.14 22.62
N ASP A 176 -18.42 0.35 23.32
CA ASP A 176 -19.71 -0.20 22.93
C ASP A 176 -20.17 0.26 21.54
N ASP A 177 -19.73 1.42 21.05
CA ASP A 177 -20.08 1.91 19.71
C ASP A 177 -19.21 1.27 18.62
N PHE A 178 -17.99 0.82 18.95
CA PHE A 178 -16.98 0.34 18.00
C PHE A 178 -16.49 -1.10 18.25
N ASN A 179 -17.20 -1.89 19.05
CA ASN A 179 -16.80 -3.26 19.45
C ASN A 179 -17.12 -4.38 18.46
N GLU A 180 -17.78 -4.10 17.34
CA GLU A 180 -18.17 -5.11 16.36
C GLU A 180 -17.86 -4.65 14.92
N VAL A 181 -17.25 -5.54 14.13
CA VAL A 181 -16.93 -5.28 12.73
C VAL A 181 -18.22 -5.14 11.92
N GLY A 182 -18.34 -4.04 11.17
CA GLY A 182 -19.48 -3.79 10.28
C GLY A 182 -20.67 -3.12 10.95
N LYS A 183 -20.60 -2.82 12.25
CA LYS A 183 -21.62 -2.05 12.96
C LYS A 183 -21.76 -0.65 12.32
N PRO A 184 -22.96 -0.28 11.83
CA PRO A 184 -23.18 1.04 11.26
C PRO A 184 -23.41 2.10 12.34
N GLY A 185 -23.06 3.34 12.05
CA GLY A 185 -23.31 4.47 12.94
C GLY A 185 -23.18 5.82 12.25
N GLY A 186 -23.37 6.89 13.03
CA GLY A 186 -23.22 8.28 12.59
C GLY A 186 -24.43 8.87 11.87
N SER A 187 -24.39 10.19 11.67
CA SER A 187 -25.42 10.98 10.98
C SER A 187 -24.77 12.06 10.12
N LYS A 188 -25.36 12.37 8.95
CA LYS A 188 -24.87 13.47 8.09
C LYS A 188 -25.23 14.84 8.65
N THR A 189 -26.33 14.92 9.39
CA THR A 189 -26.87 16.16 9.93
C THR A 189 -27.38 15.95 11.34
N HIS A 190 -27.33 17.00 12.16
CA HIS A 190 -27.82 16.98 13.54
C HIS A 190 -28.70 18.19 13.83
N SER A 191 -29.76 18.00 14.62
CA SER A 191 -30.62 19.08 15.11
C SER A 191 -30.49 19.16 16.61
N LEU A 192 -30.24 20.37 17.14
CA LEU A 192 -30.06 20.56 18.57
C LEU A 192 -31.33 20.19 19.34
N SER A 193 -31.15 19.36 20.36
CA SER A 193 -32.15 19.02 21.36
C SER A 193 -32.07 19.96 22.58
N ILE A 194 -33.12 19.99 23.39
CA ILE A 194 -33.15 20.77 24.64
C ILE A 194 -31.99 20.39 25.56
N GLY A 195 -31.60 19.11 25.59
CA GLY A 195 -30.48 18.62 26.42
C GLY A 195 -29.10 19.11 25.98
N GLU A 196 -28.98 19.60 24.75
CA GLU A 196 -27.74 20.12 24.17
C GLU A 196 -27.64 21.64 24.28
N LEU A 197 -28.69 22.31 24.75
CA LEU A 197 -28.66 23.75 24.98
C LEU A 197 -27.81 24.07 26.22
N PRO A 198 -26.92 25.08 26.14
CA PRO A 198 -26.22 25.57 27.31
C PRO A 198 -27.21 26.05 28.38
N LYS A 199 -26.86 25.83 29.65
CA LYS A 199 -27.59 26.45 30.77
C LYS A 199 -27.52 27.96 30.63
N HIS A 200 -28.68 28.59 30.46
CA HIS A 200 -28.82 30.03 30.39
C HIS A 200 -30.00 30.46 31.26
N ARG A 201 -29.98 31.71 31.72
CA ARG A 201 -31.09 32.33 32.43
C ARG A 201 -31.23 33.76 31.96
N PHE A 202 -32.46 34.22 31.84
CA PHE A 202 -32.73 35.62 31.61
C PHE A 202 -32.88 36.32 32.95
N LYS A 203 -32.27 37.51 33.09
CA LYS A 203 -32.60 38.42 34.20
C LYS A 203 -33.77 39.26 33.73
N ILE A 204 -34.92 39.08 34.36
CA ILE A 204 -36.01 40.03 34.28
C ILE A 204 -35.75 41.03 35.41
N PHE A 205 -35.71 42.32 35.11
CA PHE A 205 -35.55 43.34 36.15
C PHE A 205 -36.81 43.35 37.03
N GLY A 206 -36.65 42.81 38.24
CA GLY A 206 -37.37 43.24 39.44
C GLY A 206 -36.30 43.40 40.51
N GLY A 207 -36.07 44.63 40.99
CA GLY A 207 -34.88 45.00 41.78
C GLY A 207 -34.72 44.25 43.11
N SER A 208 -33.50 44.21 43.65
CA SER A 208 -33.25 43.66 45.00
C SER A 208 -34.01 44.49 46.04
N GLY A 209 -35.12 43.94 46.55
CA GLY A 209 -36.05 44.65 47.44
C GLY A 209 -37.52 44.62 46.99
N VAL A 210 -37.87 43.94 45.89
CA VAL A 210 -39.30 43.80 45.52
C VAL A 210 -40.03 43.02 46.61
N ASN A 211 -40.94 43.69 47.29
CA ASN A 211 -41.90 43.05 48.17
C ASN A 211 -42.79 42.13 47.30
N THR A 212 -42.77 40.83 47.58
CA THR A 212 -43.58 39.81 46.88
C THR A 212 -45.07 39.86 47.25
N SER A 213 -45.48 40.84 48.07
CA SER A 213 -46.88 41.15 48.28
C SER A 213 -47.46 41.65 46.96
N LYS A 214 -48.18 40.76 46.27
CA LYS A 214 -49.02 40.99 45.10
C LYS A 214 -49.46 42.46 45.01
N ILE A 215 -49.07 43.21 43.98
CA ILE A 215 -49.58 44.58 43.80
C ILE A 215 -51.10 44.45 43.63
N THR A 216 -51.85 44.90 44.65
CA THR A 216 -53.30 44.70 44.74
C THR A 216 -54.12 45.75 44.01
N ASP A 217 -53.51 46.85 43.55
CA ASP A 217 -54.22 47.95 42.90
C ASP A 217 -53.70 48.21 41.48
N ASN A 218 -54.29 47.50 40.51
CA ASN A 218 -54.23 47.83 39.09
C ASN A 218 -55.67 48.06 38.58
N THR A 219 -56.27 49.16 39.00
CA THR A 219 -57.66 49.53 38.66
C THR A 219 -57.88 49.81 37.18
N ASP A 220 -56.81 50.09 36.41
CA ASP A 220 -56.90 50.46 35.00
C ASP A 220 -56.61 49.30 34.04
N GLY A 221 -56.32 48.09 34.55
CA GLY A 221 -56.16 46.89 33.73
C GLY A 221 -55.04 46.97 32.68
N THR A 222 -54.02 47.81 32.92
CA THR A 222 -52.87 47.91 32.01
C THR A 222 -51.82 46.87 32.36
N ALA A 223 -51.07 46.42 31.36
CA ALA A 223 -50.15 45.28 31.44
C ALA A 223 -48.89 45.48 32.31
N ALA A 224 -48.66 46.70 32.80
CA ALA A 224 -47.60 47.01 33.75
C ALA A 224 -48.16 48.01 34.76
N ALA A 225 -48.17 47.66 36.04
CA ALA A 225 -48.62 48.58 37.10
C ALA A 225 -47.42 49.38 37.63
N PHE A 226 -47.60 50.70 37.72
CA PHE A 226 -46.67 51.62 38.39
C PHE A 226 -46.97 51.62 39.89
N GLY A 227 -45.97 51.31 40.73
CA GLY A 227 -46.07 51.53 42.17
C GLY A 227 -45.58 52.92 42.55
N ASP A 228 -46.39 53.69 43.28
CA ASP A 228 -46.01 55.01 43.79
C ASP A 228 -44.87 54.89 44.82
N SER A 229 -43.80 55.67 44.64
CA SER A 229 -42.63 55.66 45.53
C SER A 229 -42.88 56.63 46.69
N PRO A 230 -42.94 56.19 47.96
CA PRO A 230 -43.24 57.07 49.08
C PRO A 230 -42.11 58.04 49.44
N SER A 231 -40.94 57.90 48.83
CA SER A 231 -39.79 58.77 49.08
C SER A 231 -39.01 59.01 47.80
N SER A 232 -38.68 60.27 47.55
CA SER A 232 -37.96 60.79 46.38
C SER A 232 -36.50 60.33 46.30
N ASN A 233 -36.27 59.03 46.13
CA ASN A 233 -35.09 58.48 45.47
C ASN A 233 -35.55 57.54 44.34
N GLU A 234 -35.07 57.82 43.13
CA GLU A 234 -35.66 57.42 41.85
C GLU A 234 -35.37 55.96 41.45
N ASP A 235 -36.00 54.98 42.10
CA ASP A 235 -36.07 53.62 41.56
C ASP A 235 -37.53 53.16 41.45
N TRP A 236 -38.10 53.29 40.25
CA TRP A 236 -39.47 52.88 39.94
C TRP A 236 -39.56 51.35 39.77
N ASN A 237 -40.52 50.72 40.46
CA ASN A 237 -40.81 49.30 40.36
C ASN A 237 -41.89 49.04 39.30
N TYR A 238 -41.65 48.10 38.39
CA TYR A 238 -42.62 47.63 37.40
C TYR A 238 -42.92 46.13 37.61
N GLU A 239 -44.20 45.76 37.75
CA GLU A 239 -44.67 44.37 37.75
C GLU A 239 -45.38 44.05 36.43
N ILE A 240 -45.05 42.91 35.79
CA ILE A 240 -45.70 42.42 34.56
C ILE A 240 -46.81 41.46 34.97
N THR A 241 -48.08 41.87 34.86
CA THR A 241 -49.23 41.00 35.20
C THR A 241 -50.12 40.74 33.98
N SER A 242 -50.56 39.49 33.82
CA SER A 242 -51.71 39.14 32.97
C SER A 242 -52.64 38.21 33.77
N ALA A 243 -53.95 38.49 33.75
CA ALA A 243 -54.94 37.70 34.50
C ALA A 243 -55.30 36.37 33.81
N ASN A 244 -54.91 36.16 32.55
CA ASN A 244 -54.90 34.91 31.80
C ASN A 244 -54.19 35.15 30.45
N GLY A 245 -53.11 34.41 30.15
CA GLY A 245 -52.35 34.51 28.88
C GLY A 245 -50.89 34.90 29.05
N ASP A 246 -50.12 34.89 27.96
CA ASP A 246 -48.68 35.21 27.97
C ASP A 246 -48.41 36.64 28.47
N ALA A 247 -47.23 36.86 29.04
CA ALA A 247 -46.78 38.17 29.51
C ALA A 247 -46.82 39.22 28.38
N TYR A 248 -47.45 40.37 28.62
CA TYR A 248 -47.61 41.43 27.60
C TYR A 248 -46.33 42.28 27.41
N ALA A 249 -45.43 42.31 28.40
CA ALA A 249 -44.09 42.89 28.27
C ALA A 249 -43.03 41.81 28.48
N GLY A 250 -41.88 41.91 27.79
CA GLY A 250 -40.78 40.94 27.92
C GLY A 250 -40.93 39.64 27.12
N ASN A 251 -42.01 39.49 26.32
CA ASN A 251 -42.15 38.36 25.41
C ASN A 251 -41.14 38.50 24.25
N THR A 252 -40.17 37.58 24.18
CA THR A 252 -39.18 37.57 23.10
C THR A 252 -39.72 36.81 21.91
N ASN A 253 -39.38 37.25 20.70
CA ASN A 253 -39.65 36.45 19.51
C ASN A 253 -38.99 35.05 19.63
N PRO A 254 -39.61 33.99 19.07
CA PRO A 254 -38.94 32.72 18.93
C PRO A 254 -37.64 32.92 18.14
N LEU A 255 -36.51 32.58 18.75
CA LEU A 255 -35.19 32.60 18.12
C LEU A 255 -34.75 31.16 17.82
N GLY A 256 -34.08 30.99 16.69
CA GLY A 256 -33.67 29.67 16.18
C GLY A 256 -34.67 29.08 15.19
N GLY A 257 -34.17 28.34 14.20
CA GLY A 257 -34.97 27.74 13.13
C GLY A 257 -35.22 26.24 13.31
N ASN A 258 -34.66 25.60 14.35
CA ASN A 258 -34.64 24.14 14.54
C ASN A 258 -34.19 23.37 13.29
N GLN A 259 -33.35 23.99 12.47
CA GLN A 259 -32.82 23.41 11.24
C GLN A 259 -31.63 22.52 11.57
N ALA A 260 -31.58 21.35 10.92
CA ALA A 260 -30.43 20.47 11.04
C ALA A 260 -29.20 21.14 10.42
N HIS A 261 -28.05 21.04 11.08
CA HIS A 261 -26.76 21.50 10.55
C HIS A 261 -25.91 20.33 10.07
N ASN A 262 -24.95 20.61 9.19
CA ASN A 262 -23.98 19.62 8.72
C ASN A 262 -23.15 19.08 9.91
N ASN A 263 -23.03 17.75 10.00
CA ASN A 263 -22.22 17.05 10.99
C ASN A 263 -20.99 16.36 10.36
N MET A 264 -20.73 16.58 9.06
CA MET A 264 -19.61 15.98 8.36
C MET A 264 -18.37 16.89 8.42
N SER A 265 -17.25 16.32 8.87
CA SER A 265 -15.92 16.89 8.69
C SER A 265 -15.59 17.07 7.20
N PRO A 266 -14.68 17.97 6.81
CA PRO A 266 -14.21 18.09 5.43
C PRO A 266 -13.77 16.72 4.86
N TYR A 267 -14.28 16.34 3.69
CA TYR A 267 -14.01 15.03 3.08
C TYR A 267 -13.73 15.15 1.58
N ARG A 268 -13.15 14.08 1.02
CA ARG A 268 -12.98 13.88 -0.42
C ARG A 268 -13.64 12.58 -0.83
N ILE A 269 -14.42 12.63 -1.91
CA ILE A 269 -15.09 11.44 -2.44
C ILE A 269 -14.07 10.55 -3.15
N VAL A 270 -14.08 9.28 -2.76
CA VAL A 270 -13.31 8.19 -3.35
C VAL A 270 -14.21 6.98 -3.49
N ILE A 271 -13.88 6.06 -4.39
CA ILE A 271 -14.59 4.80 -4.55
C ILE A 271 -13.87 3.74 -3.71
N TYR A 272 -14.59 3.01 -2.86
CA TYR A 272 -14.04 1.82 -2.22
C TYR A 272 -14.16 0.64 -3.21
N ILE A 273 -13.09 -0.11 -3.40
CA ILE A 273 -13.07 -1.31 -4.24
C ILE A 273 -12.56 -2.52 -3.46
N LYS A 274 -13.00 -3.72 -3.84
CA LYS A 274 -12.55 -5.01 -3.29
C LYS A 274 -12.14 -5.97 -4.42
N TYR A 275 -11.14 -6.81 -4.14
CA TYR A 275 -10.69 -7.83 -5.07
C TYR A 275 -11.62 -9.05 -5.01
N ILE A 276 -11.91 -9.67 -6.16
CA ILE A 276 -12.81 -10.83 -6.27
C ILE A 276 -12.19 -12.03 -7.01
N GLY A 277 -10.95 -11.92 -7.51
CA GLY A 277 -10.34 -12.92 -8.39
C GLY A 277 -10.27 -12.45 -9.83
#